data_AF-A0A7R9MMC9-F1
#
_entry.id   AF-A0A7R9MMC9-F1
#
_cell.length_a   1.000
_cell.length_b   1.000
_cell.length_c   1.000
_cell.angle_alpha   90.00
_cell.angle_beta   90.00
_cell.angle_gamma   90.00
#
_symmetry.space_group_name_H-M   'P 1'
#
loop_
_entity.id
_entity.type
_entity.pdbx_description
1 polymer ?
#
loop_
_entity_poly.entity_id
_entity_poly.type
_entity_poly.pdbx_seq_one_letter_code
_entity_poly.pdbx_strand_id
1 'polypeptide(L)' 'MGNLLRLLSRDETPKYDVFVDFENAQPTDTEKEVYILVECVLIEANDILCELQTYKGAGPEIRE' A
#
# COMPACT_ATOMS: atom_id res chain seq x y z
N MET A 1 -17.63 -6.71 1.12
CA MET A 1 -16.92 -8.00 0.98
C MET A 1 -17.78 -9.23 0.62
N GLY A 2 -19.12 -9.21 0.74
CA GLY A 2 -19.97 -10.36 0.36
C GLY A 2 -20.15 -10.60 -1.15
N ASN A 3 -20.10 -9.56 -1.98
CA ASN A 3 -20.26 -9.68 -3.43
C ASN A 3 -19.06 -10.35 -4.11
N LEU A 4 -17.84 -10.10 -3.62
CA LEU A 4 -16.60 -10.71 -4.12
C LEU A 4 -16.58 -12.21 -3.87
N LEU A 5 -16.89 -12.63 -2.65
CA LEU A 5 -17.00 -14.06 -2.32
C LEU A 5 -18.10 -14.74 -3.13
N ARG A 6 -19.28 -14.11 -3.29
CA ARG A 6 -20.37 -14.64 -4.12
C ARG A 6 -20.03 -14.72 -5.61
N LEU A 7 -19.14 -13.86 -6.11
CA LEU A 7 -18.61 -13.91 -7.48
C LEU A 7 -17.56 -15.00 -7.65
N LEU A 8 -16.68 -15.19 -6.65
CA LEU A 8 -15.62 -16.20 -6.67
C LEU A 8 -16.11 -17.63 -6.37
N SER A 9 -17.22 -17.78 -5.64
CA SER A 9 -17.83 -19.07 -5.29
C SER A 9 -18.82 -19.63 -6.33
N ARG A 10 -18.97 -18.98 -7.49
CA ARG A 10 -19.77 -19.53 -8.58
C ARG A 10 -18.93 -20.55 -9.36
N ASP A 11 -19.27 -21.83 -9.21
CA ASP A 11 -18.65 -22.96 -9.94
C ASP A 11 -18.82 -22.89 -11.47
N GLU A 12 -19.64 -21.97 -11.99
CA GLU A 12 -19.80 -21.73 -13.41
C GLU A 12 -18.82 -20.66 -13.89
N THR A 13 -17.82 -21.11 -14.64
CA THR A 13 -16.88 -20.25 -15.37
C THR A 13 -17.63 -19.32 -16.31
N PRO A 14 -17.56 -18.01 -16.05
CA PRO A 14 -16.67 -17.18 -16.83
C PRO A 14 -15.47 -16.78 -15.97
N LYS A 15 -14.27 -16.85 -16.55
CA LYS A 15 -13.04 -16.39 -15.92
C LYS A 15 -13.11 -14.85 -15.84
N TYR A 16 -13.72 -14.32 -14.78
CA TYR A 16 -13.70 -12.90 -14.50
C TYR A 16 -12.40 -12.58 -13.77
N ASP A 17 -11.48 -11.93 -14.48
CA ASP A 17 -10.31 -11.36 -13.83
C ASP A 17 -10.76 -10.11 -13.06
N VAL A 18 -10.92 -10.28 -11.74
CA VAL A 18 -11.24 -9.19 -10.84
C VAL A 18 -9.94 -8.49 -10.46
N PHE A 19 -9.70 -7.33 -11.04
CA PHE A 19 -8.60 -6.46 -10.65
C PHE A 19 -9.08 -5.47 -9.61
N VAL A 20 -8.40 -5.45 -8.47
CA VAL A 20 -8.59 -4.43 -7.43
C VAL A 20 -7.49 -3.40 -7.64
N ASP A 21 -7.90 -2.21 -8.06
CA ASP A 21 -6.99 -1.07 -8.21
C ASP A 21 -6.72 -0.47 -6.83
N PHE A 22 -5.58 -0.82 -6.25
CA PHE A 22 -5.12 -0.28 -4.97
C PHE A 22 -4.47 1.09 -5.11
N GLU A 23 -4.02 1.49 -6.30
CA GLU A 23 -3.41 2.82 -6.51
C GLU A 23 -4.48 3.91 -6.56
N ASN A 24 -5.64 3.65 -7.17
CA ASN A 24 -6.75 4.61 -7.24
C ASN A 24 -7.89 4.31 -6.26
N ALA A 25 -7.64 3.46 -5.25
CA ALA A 25 -8.65 3.08 -4.27
C ALA A 25 -9.20 4.31 -3.53
N GLN A 26 -10.51 4.54 -3.63
CA GLN A 26 -11.21 5.61 -2.92
C GLN A 26 -11.81 5.06 -1.63
N PRO A 27 -11.52 5.67 -0.46
CA PRO A 27 -12.09 5.21 0.79
C PRO A 27 -13.60 5.47 0.83
N THR A 28 -14.35 4.54 1.42
CA THR A 28 -15.73 4.84 1.82
C THR A 28 -15.75 5.81 3.01
N ASP A 29 -16.89 6.45 3.28
CA ASP A 29 -17.01 7.42 4.39
C ASP A 29 -16.60 6.81 5.75
N THR A 30 -16.88 5.52 5.96
CA THR A 30 -16.50 4.78 7.16
C THR A 30 -15.01 4.47 7.24
N GLU A 31 -14.33 4.36 6.10
CA GLU A 31 -12.91 4.01 6.02
C GLU A 31 -12.01 5.24 5.98
N LYS A 32 -12.57 6.40 5.63
CA LYS A 32 -11.85 7.64 5.34
C LYS A 32 -10.89 8.08 6.44
N GLU A 33 -11.29 7.98 7.71
CA GLU A 33 -10.43 8.37 8.83
C GLU A 33 -9.18 7.47 8.92
N VAL A 34 -9.37 6.16 8.84
CA VAL A 34 -8.28 5.17 8.87
C VAL A 34 -7.42 5.29 7.62
N TYR A 35 -8.04 5.50 6.46
CA TYR A 35 -7.35 5.68 5.19
C TYR A 35 -6.39 6.86 5.24
N ILE A 36 -6.85 8.03 5.68
CA ILE A 36 -6.01 9.24 5.77
C ILE A 36 -4.86 9.02 6.75
N LEU A 37 -5.12 8.39 7.91
CA LEU A 37 -4.08 8.11 8.90
C LEU A 37 -2.98 7.22 8.31
N VAL A 38 -3.37 6.16 7.61
CA VAL A 38 -2.43 5.23 6.98
C VAL A 38 -1.71 5.88 5.80
N GLU A 39 -2.41 6.67 4.98
CA GLU A 39 -1.82 7.41 3.86
C GLU A 39 -0.69 8.34 4.31
N CYS A 40 -0.89 9.08 5.41
CA CYS A 40 0.17 9.92 5.98
C CYS A 40 1.43 9.11 6.33
N VAL A 41 1.26 7.94 6.97
CA VAL A 41 2.37 7.05 7.34
C VAL A 41 3.07 6.48 6.10
N LEU A 42 2.31 6.13 5.06
CA LEU A 42 2.88 5.59 3.82
C LEU A 42 3.71 6.63 3.06
N ILE A 43 3.29 7.89 3.07
CA ILE A 43 4.07 9.00 2.49
C ILE A 43 5.39 9.15 3.25
N GLU A 44 5.34 9.23 4.58
CA GLU A 44 6.53 9.38 5.43
C GLU A 44 7.50 8.19 5.30
N ALA A 45 6.96 6.96 5.18
CA ALA A 45 7.77 5.78 4.98
C ALA A 45 8.63 5.84 3.70
N ASN A 46 8.13 6.50 2.65
CA ASN A 46 8.86 6.66 1.39
C ASN A 46 10.05 7.62 1.55
N ASP A 47 9.85 8.69 2.33
CA ASP A 47 10.91 9.64 2.66
C ASP A 47 12.01 8.95 3.49
N ILE A 48 11.63 8.16 4.50
CA ILE A 48 12.57 7.36 5.31
C ILE A 48 13.38 6.40 4.44
N LEU A 49 12.75 5.75 3.45
CA LEU A 49 13.45 4.86 2.53
C LEU A 49 14.45 5.63 1.66
N CYS A 50 14.10 6.82 1.18
CA CYS A 50 15.01 7.68 0.42
C CYS A 50 16.23 8.09 1.26
N GLU A 51 16.02 8.48 2.51
CA GLU A 51 17.11 8.81 3.44
C GLU A 51 18.04 7.62 3.66
N LEU A 52 17.48 6.43 3.87
CA LEU A 52 18.27 5.21 4.06
C LEU A 52 19.08 4.84 2.81
N GLN A 53 18.49 4.97 1.62
CA GLN A 53 19.19 4.69 0.35
C GLN A 53 20.33 5.67 0.09
N THR A 54 20.19 6.92 0.54
CA THR A 54 21.20 7.97 0.36
C THR A 54 22.21 8.06 1.50
N TYR A 55 22.05 7.22 2.54
CA TYR A 55 22.95 7.18 3.68
C TYR A 55 24.34 6.67 3.28
N LYS A 56 25.30 7.60 3.18
CA LYS A 56 26.69 7.31 2.76
C LYS A 56 27.52 6.59 3.83
N GLY A 57 27.05 6.62 5.08
CA GLY A 57 27.84 6.21 6.24
C GLY A 57 28.98 7.18 6.56
N ALA A 58 29.69 6.92 7.66
CA ALA A 58 30.81 7.72 8.15
C ALA A 58 32.07 6.85 8.39
N GLY A 59 32.21 5.78 7.60
CA GLY A 59 33.31 4.82 7.76
C GLY A 59 34.71 5.43 7.65
N PRO A 60 34.96 6.37 6.71
CA PRO A 60 36.23 7.09 6.62
C PRO A 60 36.52 7.96 7.86
N GLU A 61 35.56 8.77 8.30
CA GLU A 61 35.69 9.73 9.39
C GLU A 61 35.84 9.07 10.76
N ILE A 62 35.31 7.84 10.93
CA ILE A 62 35.47 7.05 12.16
C ILE A 62 36.87 6.41 12.26
N ARG A 63 37.56 6.21 11.12
CA ARG A 63 38.87 5.54 11.06
C ARG A 63 40.05 6.51 11.19
N GLU A 64 39.85 7.78 10.87
CA GLU A 64 40.80 8.88 11.19
C GLU A 64 40.78 9.23 12.68
#